data_AF-A0A5C6YDW8-F1
#
_entry.id   AF-A0A5C6YDW8-F1
#
_cell.length_a   1.000
_cell.length_b   1.000
_cell.length_c   1.000
_cell.angle_alpha   90.00
_cell.angle_beta   90.00
_cell.angle_gamma   90.00
#
_symmetry.space_group_name_H-M   'P 1'
#
loop_
_entity.id
_entity.type
_entity.pdbx_description
1 polymer ?
#
loop_
_entity_poly.entity_id
_entity_poly.type
_entity_poly.pdbx_seq_one_letter_code
_entity_poly.pdbx_strand_id
1 'polypeptide(L)' 'MNTLNIFLLGMPGGGSMILIAIALLLLFGGKKIPELMKGIGGGLKEFKKASKEEGEEKLEEKK' A
#
# COMPACT_ATOMS: atom_id res chain seq x y z
N MET A 1 -4.10 -22.62 -27.42
CA MET A 1 -4.11 -21.30 -28.09
C MET A 1 -5.10 -20.28 -27.50
N ASN A 2 -6.02 -20.66 -26.60
CA ASN A 2 -6.96 -19.70 -25.96
C ASN A 2 -6.49 -19.18 -24.58
N THR A 3 -5.50 -19.81 -23.97
CA THR A 3 -4.90 -19.41 -22.68
C THR A 3 -4.10 -18.11 -22.76
N LEU A 4 -3.45 -17.83 -23.90
CA LEU A 4 -2.74 -16.56 -24.13
C LEU A 4 -3.71 -15.38 -24.31
N ASN A 5 -4.88 -15.61 -24.90
CA ASN A 5 -5.94 -14.59 -25.02
C ASN A 5 -6.58 -14.27 -23.67
N ILE A 6 -6.81 -15.27 -22.81
CA ILE A 6 -7.22 -15.03 -21.42
C ILE A 6 -6.14 -14.25 -20.66
N PHE A 7 -4.85 -14.49 -20.93
CA PHE A 7 -3.78 -13.77 -20.24
C PHE A 7 -3.60 -12.33 -20.78
N LEU A 8 -3.86 -12.07 -22.06
CA LEU A 8 -3.82 -10.72 -22.64
C LEU A 8 -5.09 -9.89 -22.35
N LEU A 9 -6.27 -10.52 -22.30
CA LEU A 9 -7.53 -9.88 -21.88
C LEU A 9 -7.72 -9.86 -20.35
N GLY A 10 -7.02 -10.75 -19.64
CA GLY A 10 -7.12 -10.95 -18.19
C GLY A 10 -5.87 -10.53 -17.42
N MET A 11 -4.77 -10.14 -18.09
CA MET A 11 -3.83 -9.20 -17.51
C MET A 11 -4.66 -7.96 -17.21
N PRO A 12 -4.71 -7.49 -15.95
CA PRO A 12 -5.49 -6.33 -15.67
C PRO A 12 -4.81 -5.12 -16.31
N GLY A 13 -5.19 -4.81 -17.56
CA GLY A 13 -4.89 -3.53 -18.17
C GLY A 13 -5.46 -2.40 -17.31
N GLY A 14 -5.05 -1.17 -17.56
CA GLY A 14 -5.46 -0.01 -16.74
C GLY A 14 -6.97 0.09 -16.49
N GLY A 15 -7.80 -0.37 -17.44
CA GLY A 15 -9.27 -0.39 -17.32
C GLY A 15 -9.81 -1.30 -16.21
N SER A 16 -9.29 -2.51 -16.04
CA SER A 16 -9.74 -3.43 -14.98
C SER A 16 -9.29 -2.98 -13.58
N MET A 17 -8.13 -2.32 -13.46
CA MET A 17 -7.74 -1.72 -12.18
C MET A 17 -8.65 -0.56 -11.78
N ILE A 18 -9.10 0.23 -12.75
CA ILE A 18 -10.10 1.28 -12.53
C ILE A 18 -11.44 0.69 -12.08
N LEU A 19 -11.90 -0.40 -12.68
CA LEU A 19 -13.12 -1.09 -12.26
C LEU A 19 -13.02 -1.60 -10.81
N ILE A 20 -11.90 -2.22 -10.44
CA ILE A 20 -11.64 -2.68 -9.06
C ILE A 20 -11.58 -1.49 -8.10
N ALA A 21 -10.89 -0.41 -8.47
CA ALA A 21 -10.81 0.80 -7.65
C ALA A 21 -12.19 1.42 -7.43
N ILE A 22 -13.04 1.49 -8.46
CA ILE A 22 -14.43 1.97 -8.35
C ILE A 22 -15.26 1.04 -7.45
N ALA A 23 -15.13 -0.29 -7.61
CA ALA A 23 -15.85 -1.23 -6.75
C ALA A 23 -15.48 -1.06 -5.27
N LEU A 24 -14.18 -0.93 -4.97
CA LEU A 24 -13.69 -0.63 -3.61
C LEU A 24 -14.17 0.74 -3.12
N LEU A 25 -14.23 1.75 -3.99
CA LEU A 25 -14.73 3.07 -3.67
C LEU A 25 -16.23 3.05 -3.32
N LEU A 26 -17.02 2.21 -3.97
CA LEU A 26 -18.45 2.03 -3.67
C LEU A 26 -18.67 1.25 -2.37
N LEU A 27 -17.86 0.21 -2.12
CA LEU A 27 -17.93 -0.62 -0.91
C LEU A 27 -17.48 0.13 0.35
N PHE A 28 -16.36 0.84 0.27
CA PHE A 28 -15.75 1.51 1.43
C PHE A 28 -16.07 3.01 1.49
N GLY A 29 -16.49 3.62 0.37
CA GLY A 29 -16.63 5.07 0.24
C GLY A 29 -15.29 5.76 -0.03
N GLY A 30 -15.31 6.84 -0.82
CA GLY A 30 -14.09 7.56 -1.19
C GLY A 30 -13.34 8.27 -0.06
N LYS A 31 -13.94 8.36 1.13
CA LYS A 31 -13.32 8.96 2.31
C LYS A 31 -12.58 7.95 3.19
N LYS A 32 -12.95 6.65 3.18
CA LYS A 32 -12.33 5.65 4.06
C LYS A 32 -10.92 5.26 3.63
N ILE A 33 -10.67 5.12 2.33
CA ILE A 33 -9.32 4.81 1.83
C ILE A 33 -8.28 5.85 2.28
N PRO A 34 -8.49 7.18 2.09
CA PRO A 34 -7.52 8.18 2.55
C PRO A 34 -7.44 8.28 4.08
N GLU A 35 -8.52 8.01 4.82
CA GLU A 35 -8.51 7.97 6.28
C GLU A 35 -7.66 6.81 6.81
N LEU A 36 -7.79 5.61 6.23
CA LEU A 36 -6.96 4.45 6.53
C LEU A 36 -5.50 4.68 6.14
N MET A 37 -5.23 5.28 4.98
CA MET A 37 -3.86 5.62 4.56
C MET A 37 -3.20 6.63 5.51
N LYS A 38 -3.94 7.62 6.02
CA LYS A 38 -3.42 8.56 7.03
C LYS A 38 -3.09 7.87 8.34
N GLY A 39 -3.96 6.96 8.82
CA GLY A 39 -3.71 6.18 10.04
C GLY A 39 -2.50 5.26 9.91
N ILE A 40 -2.43 4.48 8.82
CA ILE A 40 -1.31 3.57 8.54
C ILE A 40 -0.01 4.36 8.33
N GLY A 41 -0.07 5.46 7.58
CA GLY A 41 1.09 6.31 7.30
C GLY A 41 1.66 6.97 8.56
N GLY A 42 0.80 7.41 9.48
CA GLY A 42 1.20 7.91 10.80
C GLY A 42 1.90 6.84 11.63
N GLY A 43 1.28 5.67 11.78
CA GLY A 43 1.86 4.55 12.56
C GLY A 43 3.18 4.04 11.97
N LEU A 44 3.29 3.93 10.64
CA LEU A 44 4.53 3.52 9.99
C LEU A 44 5.66 4.56 10.16
N LYS A 45 5.31 5.86 10.19
CA LYS A 45 6.26 6.95 10.44
C LYS A 45 6.79 6.92 11.88
N GLU A 46 5.93 6.72 12.86
CA GLU A 46 6.30 6.58 14.27
C GLU A 46 7.14 5.31 14.49
N PHE A 47 6.73 4.18 13.91
CA PHE A 47 7.49 2.93 13.95
C PHE A 47 8.90 3.11 13.39
N LYS A 48 9.02 3.74 12.22
CA LYS A 48 10.32 4.01 11.60
C LYS A 48 11.19 4.94 12.45
N LYS A 49 10.60 5.89 13.16
CA LYS A 49 11.33 6.81 14.04
C LYS A 49 11.88 6.08 15.25
N ALA A 50 11.03 5.32 15.95
CA ALA A 50 11.44 4.52 17.11
C ALA A 50 12.54 3.51 16.74
N SER A 51 12.40 2.78 15.62
CA SER A 51 13.43 1.84 15.17
C SER A 51 14.76 2.49 14.75
N LYS A 52 14.76 3.79 14.40
CA LYS A 52 15.97 4.53 14.03
C LYS A 52 16.70 5.09 15.24
N GLU A 53 15.97 5.56 16.24
CA GLU A 53 16.52 5.98 17.54
C GLU A 53 17.20 4.79 18.25
N GLU A 54 16.56 3.61 18.29
CA GLU A 54 17.17 2.37 18.80
C GLU A 54 18.40 1.92 17.98
N GLY A 55 18.39 2.18 16.67
CA GLY A 55 19.48 1.81 15.77
C GLY A 55 20.70 2.73 15.87
N GLU A 56 20.48 4.02 16.15
CA GLU A 56 21.54 5.02 16.31
C GLU A 56 22.21 4.96 17.69
N GLU A 57 21.47 4.70 18.78
CA GLU A 57 22.08 4.46 20.11
C GLU A 57 23.03 3.25 20.10
N LYS A 58 22.72 2.22 19.30
CA LYS A 58 23.57 1.01 19.19
C LYS A 58 24.88 1.22 18.43
N LEU A 59 25.04 2.33 17.71
CA LEU A 59 26.22 2.64 16.90
C LEU A 59 27.24 3.51 17.65
N GLU A 60 26.81 4.26 18.66
CA GLU A 60 27.71 5.13 19.46
C GLU A 60 28.35 4.40 20.65
N GLU A 61 27.74 3.36 21.20
CA GLU A 61 28.30 2.60 22.34
C GLU A 61 29.45 1.64 21.94
N LYS A 62 29.78 1.54 20.66
CA LYS A 62 30.81 0.63 20.12
C LYS A 62 32.05 1.32 19.53
N LYS A 63 32.21 2.63 19.72
CA LYS A 63 33.39 3.40 19.28
C LYS A 63 34.32 3.77 20.44
#